data_AF-A0A8H2VJD9-F1
#
_entry.id   AF-A0A8H2VJD9-F1
#
_cell.length_a   1.000
_cell.length_b   1.000
_cell.length_c   1.000
_cell.angle_alpha   90.00
_cell.angle_beta   90.00
_cell.angle_gamma   90.00
#
_symmetry.space_group_name_H-M   'P 1'
#
loop_
_entity.id
_entity.type
_entity.pdbx_description
1 polymer ?
#
loop_
_entity_poly.entity_id
_entity_poly.type
_entity_poly.pdbx_seq_one_letter_code
_entity_poly.pdbx_strand_id
1 'polypeptide(L)'
;MSSISQADLDSMNNSSKKEIANFLDAENSKQRVQMQIHDFTNSCFKNCVSSITSPDLSAQEEQCLNSCVNRFLDANIRIVQNLQNVQ
;
A
#
# COMPACT_ATOMS: atom_id res chain seq x y z
N MET A 1 -5.24 0.09 16.11
CA MET A 1 -4.75 -1.25 15.71
C MET A 1 -4.73 -2.11 16.96
N SER A 2 -5.43 -3.24 16.96
CA SER A 2 -5.51 -4.17 18.10
C SER A 2 -4.15 -4.80 18.35
N SER A 3 -3.44 -4.34 19.38
CA SER A 3 -2.18 -4.92 19.84
C SER A 3 -2.48 -6.19 20.64
N ILE A 4 -2.31 -7.36 20.03
CA ILE A 4 -2.28 -8.64 20.73
C ILE A 4 -0.99 -8.68 21.55
N SER A 5 -1.08 -8.91 22.86
CA SER A 5 0.09 -8.97 23.73
C SER A 5 0.74 -10.35 23.71
N GLN A 6 2.03 -10.43 24.03
CA GLN A 6 2.75 -11.70 24.11
C GLN A 6 2.09 -12.68 25.12
N ALA A 7 1.51 -12.14 26.20
CA ALA A 7 0.78 -12.91 27.19
C ALA A 7 -0.51 -13.53 26.62
N ASP A 8 -1.19 -12.84 25.70
CA ASP A 8 -2.37 -13.38 25.01
C ASP A 8 -1.97 -14.56 24.13
N LEU A 9 -0.85 -14.44 23.40
CA LEU A 9 -0.33 -15.51 22.54
C LEU A 9 0.07 -16.74 23.37
N ASP A 10 0.70 -16.56 24.52
CA ASP A 10 1.17 -17.68 25.36
C ASP A 10 0.02 -18.48 25.98
N SER A 11 -1.13 -17.85 26.21
CA SER A 11 -2.34 -18.51 26.74
C SER A 11 -3.08 -19.38 25.70
N MET A 12 -2.74 -19.27 24.42
CA MET A 12 -3.49 -19.90 23.32
C MET A 12 -2.95 -21.27 22.91
N ASN A 13 -3.87 -22.16 22.50
CA ASN A 13 -3.49 -23.45 21.94
C ASN A 13 -2.85 -23.31 20.54
N ASN A 14 -2.13 -24.33 20.08
CA ASN A 14 -1.39 -24.30 18.81
C ASN A 14 -2.28 -24.04 17.58
N SER A 15 -3.54 -24.44 17.60
CA SER A 15 -4.49 -24.19 16.51
C SER A 15 -4.86 -22.70 16.42
N SER A 16 -5.19 -22.10 17.55
CA SER A 16 -5.52 -20.66 17.64
C SER A 16 -4.34 -19.78 17.29
N LYS A 17 -3.10 -20.17 17.66
CA LYS A 17 -1.88 -19.46 17.23
C LYS A 17 -1.74 -19.42 15.70
N LYS A 18 -2.00 -20.54 15.03
CA LYS A 18 -1.94 -20.62 13.56
C LYS A 18 -3.01 -19.76 12.90
N GLU A 19 -4.23 -19.76 13.43
CA GLU A 19 -5.32 -18.93 12.93
C GLU A 19 -5.04 -17.44 13.09
N ILE A 20 -4.51 -17.02 14.24
CA ILE A 20 -4.08 -15.64 14.48
C ILE A 20 -2.93 -15.23 13.58
N ALA A 21 -1.94 -16.10 13.35
CA ALA A 21 -0.85 -15.79 12.42
C ALA A 21 -1.40 -15.49 11.01
N ASN A 22 -2.30 -16.34 10.51
CA ASN A 22 -2.96 -16.11 9.22
C ASN A 22 -3.78 -14.81 9.20
N PHE A 23 -4.51 -14.52 10.28
CA PHE A 23 -5.28 -13.29 10.41
C PHE A 23 -4.37 -12.05 10.40
N LEU A 24 -3.29 -12.06 11.19
CA LEU A 24 -2.31 -10.98 11.25
C LEU A 24 -1.66 -10.75 9.90
N ASP A 25 -1.28 -11.80 9.17
CA ASP A 25 -0.71 -11.67 7.83
C ASP A 25 -1.69 -11.00 6.85
N ALA A 26 -2.97 -11.38 6.91
CA ALA A 26 -4.02 -10.76 6.11
C ALA A 26 -4.23 -9.29 6.47
N GLU A 27 -4.31 -8.95 7.76
CA GLU A 27 -4.48 -7.57 8.22
C GLU A 27 -3.26 -6.70 7.92
N ASN A 28 -2.05 -7.22 8.11
CA ASN A 28 -0.80 -6.55 7.74
C ASN A 28 -0.76 -6.30 6.22
N SER A 29 -1.23 -7.24 5.40
CA SER A 29 -1.33 -7.05 3.95
C SER A 29 -2.27 -5.90 3.59
N LYS A 30 -3.47 -5.87 4.20
CA LYS A 30 -4.43 -4.77 4.02
C LYS A 30 -3.82 -3.43 4.44
N GLN A 31 -3.15 -3.38 5.58
CA GLN A 31 -2.50 -2.15 6.06
C GLN A 31 -1.42 -1.66 5.10
N ARG A 32 -0.59 -2.56 4.55
CA ARG A 32 0.40 -2.18 3.53
C ARG A 32 -0.25 -1.57 2.30
N VAL A 33 -1.36 -2.13 1.82
CA VAL A 33 -2.12 -1.57 0.68
C VAL A 33 -2.68 -0.19 1.03
N GLN A 34 -3.25 -0.02 2.22
CA GLN A 34 -3.78 1.28 2.66
C GLN A 34 -2.69 2.36 2.73
N MET A 35 -1.51 2.04 3.26
CA MET A 35 -0.38 2.97 3.28
C MET A 35 0.06 3.35 1.86
N GLN A 36 0.15 2.38 0.95
CA GLN A 36 0.47 2.67 -0.46
C GLN A 36 -0.57 3.56 -1.14
N ILE A 37 -1.87 3.35 -0.85
CA ILE A 37 -2.94 4.23 -1.35
C ILE A 37 -2.69 5.67 -0.87
N HIS A 38 -2.42 5.87 0.42
CA HIS A 38 -2.12 7.20 0.96
C HIS A 38 -0.90 7.85 0.29
N ASP A 39 0.18 7.09 0.09
CA ASP A 39 1.39 7.57 -0.56
C ASP A 39 1.15 7.95 -2.02
N PHE A 40 0.42 7.11 -2.76
CA PHE A 40 0.05 7.38 -4.15
C PHE A 40 -0.88 8.58 -4.27
N THR A 41 -1.90 8.69 -3.42
CA THR A 41 -2.79 9.85 -3.40
C THR A 41 -1.99 11.13 -3.14
N ASN A 42 -1.13 11.16 -2.13
CA ASN A 42 -0.33 12.34 -1.80
C ASN A 42 0.63 12.74 -2.93
N SER A 43 1.35 11.77 -3.50
CA SER A 43 2.33 12.02 -4.56
C SER A 43 1.66 12.39 -5.88
N CYS A 44 0.71 11.57 -6.35
CA CYS A 44 0.08 11.76 -7.65
C CYS A 44 -0.85 12.98 -7.67
N PHE A 45 -1.52 13.30 -6.56
CA PHE A 45 -2.29 14.54 -6.47
C PHE A 45 -1.40 15.76 -6.68
N LYS A 46 -0.24 15.85 -6.00
CA LYS A 46 0.70 16.96 -6.17
C LYS A 46 1.28 17.07 -7.59
N ASN A 47 1.44 15.94 -8.28
CA ASN A 47 2.01 15.90 -9.62
C ASN A 47 0.97 16.17 -10.74
N CYS A 48 -0.30 15.86 -10.50
CA CYS A 48 -1.34 15.88 -11.53
C CYS A 48 -2.39 16.98 -11.34
N VAL A 49 -2.63 17.44 -10.11
CA VAL A 49 -3.63 18.46 -9.79
C VAL A 49 -2.92 19.76 -9.43
N SER A 50 -2.73 20.64 -10.41
CA SER A 50 -2.04 21.92 -10.23
C SER A 50 -2.90 23.01 -9.61
N SER A 51 -4.22 22.95 -9.84
CA SER A 51 -5.18 23.93 -9.35
C SER A 51 -6.57 23.31 -9.27
N ILE A 52 -7.27 23.51 -8.15
CA ILE A 52 -8.61 22.99 -7.96
C ILE A 52 -9.62 24.01 -8.47
N THR A 53 -10.20 23.76 -9.64
CA THR A 53 -11.21 24.64 -10.26
C THR A 53 -12.63 24.04 -10.22
N SER A 54 -12.75 22.75 -9.88
CA SER A 54 -13.99 21.97 -9.85
C SER A 54 -13.94 20.96 -8.70
N PRO A 55 -15.07 20.54 -8.12
CA PRO A 55 -15.11 19.41 -7.19
C PRO A 55 -14.77 18.07 -7.86
N ASP A 56 -15.01 17.96 -9.16
CA ASP A 56 -14.73 16.76 -9.96
C ASP A 56 -13.38 16.88 -10.67
N LEU A 57 -12.72 15.74 -10.86
CA LEU A 57 -11.51 15.65 -11.67
C LEU A 57 -11.84 15.89 -13.14
N SER A 58 -11.01 16.69 -13.80
CA SER A 58 -11.02 16.80 -15.25
C SER A 58 -10.50 15.52 -15.90
N ALA A 59 -10.88 15.27 -17.15
CA ALA A 59 -10.39 14.11 -17.91
C ALA A 59 -8.85 14.05 -17.97
N GLN A 60 -8.18 15.21 -17.99
CA GLN A 60 -6.73 15.29 -18.00
C GLN A 60 -6.12 14.90 -16.65
N GLU A 61 -6.71 15.32 -15.53
CA GLU A 61 -6.29 14.91 -14.19
C GLU A 61 -6.50 13.41 -13.98
N GLU A 62 -7.65 12.86 -14.38
CA GLU A 62 -7.92 11.42 -14.32
C GLU A 62 -6.88 10.61 -15.10
N GLN A 63 -6.57 11.02 -16.34
CA GLN A 63 -5.56 10.35 -17.16
C GLN A 63 -4.15 10.45 -16.53
N CYS A 64 -3.81 11.61 -15.98
CA CYS A 64 -2.53 11.81 -15.31
C CYS A 64 -2.41 10.93 -14.06
N LEU A 65 -3.43 10.89 -13.20
CA LEU A 65 -3.44 10.10 -11.97
C LEU A 65 -3.27 8.60 -12.26
N ASN A 66 -4.01 8.07 -13.24
CA ASN A 66 -3.85 6.69 -13.69
C ASN A 66 -2.41 6.41 -14.17
N SER A 67 -1.85 7.31 -14.98
CA SER A 67 -0.49 7.18 -15.49
C SER A 67 0.56 7.30 -14.38
N CYS A 68 0.33 8.15 -13.38
CA CYS A 68 1.24 8.38 -12.26
C CYS A 68 1.41 7.10 -11.43
N VAL A 69 0.30 6.46 -11.04
CA VAL A 69 0.35 5.21 -10.25
C VAL A 69 1.03 4.11 -11.05
N ASN A 70 0.66 3.90 -12.32
CA ASN A 70 1.27 2.88 -13.18
C ASN A 70 2.78 3.09 -13.32
N ARG A 71 3.23 4.32 -13.59
CA ARG A 71 4.66 4.65 -13.72
C ARG A 71 5.42 4.44 -12.40
N PHE A 72 4.79 4.73 -11.27
CA PHE A 72 5.41 4.47 -9.97
C PHE A 72 5.63 2.97 -9.76
N LEU A 73 4.62 2.14 -10.04
CA LEU A 73 4.73 0.67 -9.92
C LEU A 73 5.78 0.11 -10.88
N ASP A 74 5.79 0.55 -12.14
CA ASP A 74 6.78 0.14 -13.14
C ASP A 74 8.21 0.50 -12.68
N ALA A 75 8.41 1.71 -12.15
CA ALA A 75 9.70 2.15 -11.63
C ALA A 75 10.14 1.29 -10.44
N ASN A 76 9.24 0.96 -9.51
CA ASN A 76 9.56 0.09 -8.37
C ASN A 76 9.95 -1.32 -8.82
N ILE A 77 9.18 -1.92 -9.75
CA ILE A 77 9.50 -3.23 -10.33
C ILE A 77 10.88 -3.19 -10.99
N ARG A 78 11.15 -2.14 -11.78
CA ARG A 78 12.44 -1.98 -12.46
C ARG A 78 13.60 -1.85 -11.48
N ILE A 79 13.42 -1.09 -10.39
CA ILE A 79 14.43 -0.96 -9.33
C ILE A 79 14.71 -2.33 -8.69
N VAL A 80 13.66 -3.06 -8.28
CA VAL A 80 13.79 -4.38 -7.65
C VAL A 80 14.48 -5.37 -8.59
N GLN A 81 14.09 -5.42 -9.87
CA GLN A 81 14.74 -6.27 -10.87
C GLN A 81 16.23 -5.94 -11.02
N ASN A 82 16.60 -4.65 -11.05
CA ASN A 82 18.01 -4.27 -11.11
C ASN A 82 18.77 -4.69 -9.86
N LEU A 83 18.19 -4.54 -8.67
CA LEU A 83 18.82 -4.98 -7.42
C LEU A 83 19.03 -6.49 -7.38
N GLN A 84 18.08 -7.28 -7.89
CA GLN A 84 18.20 -8.73 -8.00
C GLN A 84 19.30 -9.16 -8.99
N ASN A 85 19.50 -8.40 -10.07
CA ASN A 85 20.53 -8.67 -11.08
C ASN A 85 21.94 -8.20 -10.67
N VAL A 86 22.06 -7.37 -9.62
CA VAL A 86 23.33 -6.87 -9.07
C VAL A 86 23.93 -7.84 -8.03
N GLN A 87 23.23 -8.94 -7.73
CA GLN A 87 23.64 -9.99 -6.81
C GLN A 87 24.13 -11.23 -7.57
#